data_AF-A0A645BD03-F1
#
_entry.id   AF-A0A645BD03-F1
#
_cell.length_a   1.000
_cell.length_b   1.000
_cell.length_c   1.000
_cell.angle_alpha   90.00
_cell.angle_beta   90.00
_cell.angle_gamma   90.00
#
_symmetry.space_group_name_H-M   'P 1'
#
loop_
_entity.id
_entity.type
_entity.pdbx_description
1 polymer ?
#
loop_
_entity_poly.entity_id
_entity_poly.type
_entity_poly.pdbx_seq_one_letter_code
_entity_poly.pdbx_strand_id
1 'polypeptide(L)' 'MLKGNLYERTIGLDLYHLKKVPLSVGIARSKVKSKSILAMLKKSYINCLITDEETVLEILRLEKDPYLDTYQ' A
#
# COMPACT_ATOMS: atom_id res chain seq x y z
N MET A 1 0.73 -3.62 13.78
CA MET A 1 1.08 -4.90 13.15
C MET A 1 -0.24 -5.61 12.86
N LEU A 2 -0.45 -6.09 11.63
CA LEU A 2 -1.64 -6.91 11.31
C LEU A 2 -1.58 -8.19 12.16
N LYS A 3 -2.67 -8.47 12.89
CA LYS A 3 -2.81 -9.58 13.83
C LYS A 3 -4.26 -10.08 13.82
N GLY A 4 -4.49 -11.34 14.19
CA GLY A 4 -5.82 -11.94 14.33
C GLY A 4 -5.87 -13.42 13.91
N ASN A 5 -6.96 -14.11 14.24
CA ASN A 5 -7.13 -15.55 14.00
C ASN A 5 -6.86 -15.97 12.54
N LEU A 6 -7.35 -15.18 11.57
CA LEU A 6 -7.13 -15.44 10.15
C LEU A 6 -5.63 -15.33 9.79
N TYR A 7 -4.92 -14.35 10.33
CA TYR A 7 -3.50 -14.15 10.08
C TYR A 7 -2.66 -15.32 10.64
N GLU A 8 -2.97 -15.78 11.85
CA GLU A 8 -2.25 -16.87 12.53
C GLU A 8 -2.42 -18.24 11.85
N ARG A 9 -3.52 -18.43 11.11
CA ARG A 9 -3.82 -19.67 10.39
C ARG A 9 -3.53 -19.61 8.90
N THR A 10 -3.03 -18.48 8.40
CA THR A 10 -2.64 -18.32 7.00
C THR A 10 -1.21 -18.81 6.83
N ILE A 11 -1.00 -19.85 6.01
CA ILE A 11 0.34 -20.28 5.61
C ILE A 11 0.75 -19.41 4.42
N GLY A 12 1.73 -18.53 4.63
CA GLY A 12 2.23 -17.61 3.59
C GLY A 12 3.43 -16.81 4.08
N LEU A 13 3.98 -15.98 3.18
CA LEU A 13 5.06 -15.06 3.53
C LEU A 13 4.51 -13.98 4.46
N ASP A 14 5.07 -13.86 5.67
CA ASP A 14 4.66 -12.79 6.57
C ASP A 14 5.19 -11.41 6.12
N LEU A 15 4.59 -10.35 6.66
CA LEU A 15 4.93 -8.97 6.28
C LEU A 15 6.36 -8.56 6.65
N TYR A 16 6.96 -9.19 7.67
CA TYR A 16 8.34 -8.88 8.07
C TYR A 16 9.33 -9.43 7.04
N HIS A 17 9.11 -10.65 6.55
CA HIS A 17 9.89 -11.23 5.48
C HIS A 17 9.62 -10.57 4.12
N LEU A 18 8.37 -10.21 3.83
CA LEU A 18 8.02 -9.48 2.60
C LEU A 18 8.79 -8.15 2.49
N LYS A 19 8.94 -7.42 3.59
CA LYS A 19 9.73 -6.17 3.63
C LYS A 19 11.21 -6.35 3.28
N LYS A 20 11.78 -7.55 3.45
CA LYS A 20 13.19 -7.83 3.13
C LYS A 20 13.41 -8.16 1.65
N VAL A 21 12.34 -8.42 0.90
CA VAL A 21 12.44 -8.68 -0.53
C VAL A 21 12.95 -7.42 -1.24
N PRO A 22 14.03 -7.48 -2.04
CA PRO A 22 14.61 -6.30 -2.67
C PRO A 22 13.61 -5.52 -3.54
N LEU A 23 12.75 -6.24 -4.25
CA LEU A 23 11.68 -5.68 -5.07
C LEU A 23 10.35 -6.37 -4.70
N SER A 24 9.44 -5.60 -4.09
CA SER A 24 8.10 -6.05 -3.68
C SER A 24 7.07 -5.19 -4.41
N VAL A 25 6.46 -5.78 -5.45
CA VAL A 25 5.50 -5.11 -6.34
C VAL A 25 4.08 -5.37 -5.87
N GLY A 26 3.38 -4.33 -5.47
CA GLY A 26 1.93 -4.35 -5.24
C GLY A 26 1.18 -3.93 -6.50
N ILE A 27 0.11 -4.65 -6.84
CA ILE A 27 -0.83 -4.24 -7.90
C ILE A 27 -2.18 -4.01 -7.23
N ALA A 28 -2.67 -2.78 -7.28
CA ALA A 28 -3.95 -2.45 -6.66
C ALA A 28 -4.59 -1.25 -7.36
N ARG A 29 -5.92 -1.32 -7.51
CA ARG A 29 -6.78 -0.17 -7.84
C ARG A 29 -7.97 -0.15 -6.91
N SER A 30 -8.32 1.00 -6.37
CA SER A 30 -9.59 1.33 -5.68
C SER A 30 -9.41 2.54 -4.79
N LYS A 31 -10.19 3.60 -5.04
CA LYS A 31 -10.32 4.76 -4.15
C LYS A 31 -10.69 4.39 -2.71
N VAL A 32 -11.62 3.42 -2.54
CA VAL A 32 -12.07 2.96 -1.21
C VAL A 32 -10.95 2.26 -0.44
N LYS A 33 -10.04 1.58 -1.14
CA LYS A 33 -8.91 0.87 -0.53
C LYS A 33 -7.64 1.72 -0.41
N SER A 34 -7.63 2.97 -0.89
CA SER A 34 -6.44 3.84 -0.89
C SER A 34 -5.77 3.98 0.49
N LYS A 35 -6.55 4.01 1.58
CA LYS A 35 -6.00 4.01 2.95
C LYS A 35 -5.17 2.76 3.26
N SER A 36 -5.64 1.58 2.85
CA SER A 36 -4.93 0.32 3.07
C SER A 36 -3.67 0.24 2.20
N ILE A 37 -3.74 0.69 0.95
CA ILE A 37 -2.60 0.75 0.04
C ILE A 37 -1.51 1.69 0.60
N LEU A 38 -1.90 2.90 1.03
CA LEU A 38 -1.01 3.86 1.68
C LEU A 38 -0.34 3.27 2.93
N ALA A 39 -1.08 2.52 3.75
CA ALA A 39 -0.50 1.86 4.92
C ALA A 39 0.60 0.84 4.55
N MET A 40 0.43 0.10 3.45
CA MET A 40 1.44 -0.84 2.96
C MET A 40 2.69 -0.12 2.46
N LEU A 41 2.52 1.00 1.75
CA LEU A 41 3.62 1.86 1.30
C LEU A 41 4.39 2.47 2.49
N LYS A 42 3.69 3.06 3.46
CA LYS A 42 4.30 3.66 4.66
C LYS A 42 5.11 2.69 5.50
N LYS A 43 4.71 1.42 5.54
CA LYS A 43 5.43 0.37 6.26
C LYS A 43 6.54 -0.27 5.43
N SER A 44 6.63 0.08 4.14
CA SER A 44 7.55 -0.49 3.15
C SER A 44 7.36 -2.00 2.99
N TYR A 45 6.14 -2.49 3.13
CA TYR A 45 5.82 -3.90 2.82
C TYR A 45 5.79 -4.14 1.30
N ILE A 46 5.45 -3.10 0.55
CA ILE A 46 5.66 -3.00 -0.89
C ILE A 46 6.51 -1.75 -1.15
N ASN A 47 7.37 -1.81 -2.16
CA ASN A 47 8.25 -0.69 -2.56
C ASN A 47 8.04 -0.26 -4.01
N CYS A 48 7.23 -0.99 -4.76
CA CYS A 48 6.73 -0.63 -6.07
C CYS A 48 5.21 -0.80 -6.08
N LEU A 49 4.46 0.18 -6.60
CA LEU A 49 3.01 0.11 -6.75
C LEU A 49 2.64 0.33 -8.21
N ILE A 50 1.89 -0.61 -8.77
CA ILE A 50 1.17 -0.47 -10.03
C ILE A 50 -0.30 -0.17 -9.69
N THR A 51 -0.79 0.98 -10.15
CA THR A 51 -2.12 1.52 -9.82
C THR A 51 -2.65 2.40 -10.96
N ASP A 52 -3.93 2.77 -10.90
CA ASP A 52 -4.52 3.80 -11.76
C ASP A 52 -4.43 5.21 -11.14
N GLU A 53 -4.72 6.20 -11.98
CA GLU A 53 -4.67 7.63 -11.66
C GLU A 53 -5.61 7.99 -10.50
N GLU A 54 -6.87 7.52 -10.53
CA GLU A 54 -7.83 7.82 -9.47
C GLU A 54 -7.33 7.34 -8.10
N THR A 55 -6.77 6.13 -8.04
CA THR A 55 -6.28 5.56 -6.78
C THR A 55 -5.04 6.29 -6.28
N VAL A 56 -4.09 6.66 -7.17
CA VAL A 56 -2.87 7.37 -6.73
C VAL A 56 -3.18 8.79 -6.28
N LEU A 57 -4.08 9.51 -6.95
CA LEU A 57 -4.49 10.85 -6.53
C LEU A 57 -5.17 10.81 -5.15
N GLU A 58 -6.00 9.80 -4.88
CA GLU A 58 -6.58 9.62 -3.54
C GLU A 58 -5.51 9.28 -2.49
N ILE A 59 -4.49 8.48 -2.84
CA ILE A 59 -3.36 8.20 -1.94
C ILE A 59 -2.59 9.49 -1.59
N LEU A 60 -2.27 10.32 -2.59
CA LEU A 60 -1.59 11.61 -2.41
C LEU A 60 -2.44 12.57 -1.55
N ARG A 61 -3.74 12.62 -1.79
CA ARG A 61 -4.70 13.40 -0.99
C ARG A 61 -4.73 12.94 0.48
N LEU A 62 -4.77 11.63 0.72
CA LEU A 62 -4.74 11.06 2.07
C LEU A 62 -3.41 11.35 2.79
N GLU A 63 -2.31 11.42 2.03
CA GLU A 63 -0.98 11.78 2.56
C GLU A 63 -0.78 13.27 2.78
N LYS A 64 -1.70 14.10 2.27
CA LYS A 64 -1.59 15.56 2.24
C LYS A 64 -0.33 15.99 1.49
N ASP A 65 -0.09 15.37 0.34
CA ASP A 65 1.02 15.71 -0.53
C ASP A 65 0.94 17.19 -0.94
N PRO A 66 2.00 17.99 -0.73
CA PRO A 66 1.98 19.44 -0.98
C PRO A 66 1.87 19.80 -2.47
N TYR A 67 2.10 18.84 -3.37
CA TYR A 67 2.04 19.04 -4.82
C TYR A 67 0.74 18.53 -5.45
N LEU A 68 -0.25 18.09 -4.65
CA LEU A 68 -1.49 17.50 -5.16
C LEU A 68 -2.20 18.40 -6.19
N ASP A 69 -2.23 19.71 -5.95
CA ASP A 69 -2.89 20.69 -6.81
C ASP A 69 -2.21 20.83 -8.20
N THR A 70 -1.00 20.30 -8.37
CA THR A 70 -0.31 20.26 -9.67
C THR A 70 -0.91 19.21 -10.62
N TYR A 71 -1.69 18.28 -10.09
CA TYR A 71 -2.25 17.14 -10.82
C TYR A 71 -3.79 17.19 -10.93
N GLN A 72 -4.42 18.32 -10.60
CA GLN A 72 -5.85 18.59 -10.79
C GLN A 72 -6.07 19.39 -12.08
#